data_AF-A0AAW5JCY5-F1
#
_entry.id   AF-A0AAW5JCY5-F1
#
_cell.length_a   1.000
_cell.length_b   1.000
_cell.length_c   1.000
_cell.angle_alpha   90.00
_cell.angle_beta   90.00
_cell.angle_gamma   90.00
#
_symmetry.space_group_name_H-M   'P 1'
#
loop_
_entity.id
_entity.type
_entity.pdbx_description
1 polymer ?
#
loop_
_entity_poly.entity_id
_entity_poly.type
_entity_poly.pdbx_seq_one_letter_code
_entity_poly.pdbx_strand_id
1 'polypeptide(L)'
;HPHVHLSVTAGGLDEQGVWKNLSFHKEALRRRWMWLVRDYLLEQPLAQLTMPPQLAHILSESDWRRLILTAGGQHWHIHLSKKTENGRKTVNYLGRYLKKPPISGSRLAHYT
;
A
#
# COMPACT_ATOMS: atom_id res chain seq x y z
N HIS A 1 -7.12 5.76 9.55
CA HIS A 1 -7.12 4.87 8.38
C HIS A 1 -5.80 4.99 7.62
N PRO A 2 -4.82 4.12 7.91
CA PRO A 2 -3.61 4.04 7.08
C PRO A 2 -4.01 3.72 5.64
N HIS A 3 -3.51 4.50 4.69
CA HIS A 3 -3.78 4.34 3.27
C HIS A 3 -2.60 4.87 2.48
N VAL A 4 -2.45 4.39 1.25
CA VAL A 4 -1.38 4.80 0.33
C VAL A 4 -2.03 5.40 -0.91
N HIS A 5 -1.47 6.53 -1.38
CA HIS A 5 -1.83 7.12 -2.66
C HIS A 5 -0.76 6.74 -3.68
N LEU A 6 -1.18 6.12 -4.79
CA LEU A 6 -0.31 5.74 -5.88
C LEU A 6 -0.80 6.41 -7.16
N SER A 7 0.11 7.02 -7.91
CA SER A 7 -0.18 7.47 -9.27
C SER A 7 0.62 6.61 -10.23
N VAL A 8 -0.07 6.07 -11.21
CA VAL A 8 0.49 5.21 -12.25
C VAL A 8 0.05 5.73 -13.60
N THR A 9 0.84 5.46 -14.62
CA THR A 9 0.43 5.70 -16.00
C THR A 9 -0.59 4.64 -16.41
N ALA A 10 -1.65 5.05 -17.11
CA ALA A 10 -2.61 4.14 -17.74
C ALA A 10 -2.06 3.59 -19.07
N GLY A 11 -0.78 3.22 -19.08
CA GLY A 11 -0.02 2.82 -20.25
C GLY A 11 1.49 2.83 -20.03
N GLY A 12 2.23 2.36 -21.01
CA GLY A 12 3.70 2.31 -21.01
C GLY A 12 4.24 2.06 -22.41
N LEU A 13 5.56 2.14 -22.57
CA LEU A 13 6.21 1.81 -23.85
C LEU A 13 6.41 0.29 -23.95
N ASP A 14 6.21 -0.26 -25.15
CA ASP A 14 6.70 -1.61 -25.48
C ASP A 14 8.20 -1.61 -25.79
N GLU A 15 8.74 -2.79 -26.12
CA GLU A 15 10.16 -2.98 -26.45
C GLU A 15 10.62 -2.14 -27.66
N GLN A 16 9.68 -1.73 -28.53
CA GLN A 16 9.95 -0.90 -29.70
C GLN A 16 9.75 0.59 -29.42
N GLY A 17 9.48 0.98 -28.17
CA GLY A 17 9.26 2.36 -27.78
C GLY A 17 7.87 2.91 -28.16
N VAL A 18 6.91 2.05 -28.48
CA VAL A 18 5.54 2.44 -28.84
C VAL A 18 4.67 2.44 -27.59
N TRP A 19 3.93 3.53 -27.37
CA TRP A 19 3.00 3.63 -26.24
C TRP A 19 1.82 2.66 -26.39
N LYS A 20 1.58 1.84 -25.36
CA LYS A 20 0.43 0.96 -25.20
C LYS A 20 -0.42 1.42 -24.03
N ASN A 21 -1.73 1.49 -24.24
CA ASN A 21 -2.67 1.80 -23.17
C ASN A 21 -2.87 0.58 -22.27
N LEU A 22 -3.01 0.83 -20.97
CA LEU A 22 -3.30 -0.17 -19.96
C LEU A 22 -4.55 0.24 -19.18
N SER A 23 -5.34 -0.75 -18.77
CA SER A 23 -6.47 -0.59 -17.88
C SER A 23 -6.27 -1.42 -16.61
N PHE A 24 -6.86 -0.96 -15.51
CA PHE A 24 -6.75 -1.63 -14.22
C PHE A 24 -8.09 -2.20 -13.81
N HIS A 25 -8.13 -3.51 -13.59
CA HIS A 25 -9.32 -4.18 -13.09
C HIS A 25 -9.39 -4.07 -11.56
N LYS A 26 -10.32 -3.25 -11.06
CA LYS A 26 -10.44 -2.89 -9.63
C LYS A 26 -10.42 -4.09 -8.69
N GLU A 27 -11.24 -5.11 -8.96
CA GLU A 27 -11.34 -6.27 -8.06
C GLU A 27 -10.15 -7.22 -8.14
N ALA A 28 -9.44 -7.24 -9.28
CA ALA A 28 -8.21 -8.01 -9.41
C ALA A 28 -7.09 -7.32 -8.63
N LEU A 29 -6.97 -5.99 -8.78
CA LEU A 29 -6.01 -5.19 -8.05
C LEU A 29 -6.25 -5.26 -6.54
N ARG A 30 -7.52 -5.21 -6.09
CA ARG A 30 -7.89 -5.33 -4.67
C ARG A 30 -7.40 -6.65 -4.08
N ARG A 31 -7.68 -7.77 -4.75
CA ARG A 31 -7.23 -9.09 -4.32
C ARG A 31 -5.70 -9.20 -4.30
N ARG A 32 -5.05 -8.72 -5.36
CA ARG A 32 -3.57 -8.76 -5.46
C ARG A 32 -2.91 -7.90 -4.40
N TRP A 33 -3.43 -6.70 -4.16
CA TRP A 33 -2.94 -5.79 -3.10
C TRP A 33 -3.06 -6.42 -1.72
N MET A 34 -4.23 -6.95 -1.38
CA MET A 34 -4.45 -7.65 -0.11
C MET A 34 -3.47 -8.81 0.06
N TRP A 35 -3.27 -9.62 -0.98
CA TRP A 35 -2.33 -10.73 -0.94
C TRP A 35 -0.90 -10.26 -0.72
N LEU A 36 -0.41 -9.29 -1.49
CA LEU A 36 0.96 -8.78 -1.38
C LEU A 36 1.26 -8.17 -0.02
N VAL A 37 0.32 -7.41 0.56
CA VAL A 37 0.53 -6.85 1.90
C VAL A 37 0.59 -7.94 2.96
N ARG A 38 -0.28 -8.95 2.88
CA ARG A 38 -0.25 -10.09 3.81
C ARG A 38 1.04 -10.89 3.66
N ASP A 39 1.43 -11.20 2.43
CA ASP A 39 2.64 -11.95 2.11
C ASP A 39 3.88 -11.26 2.70
N TYR A 40 4.04 -9.97 2.40
CA TYR A 40 5.13 -9.15 2.94
C TYR A 40 5.17 -9.15 4.48
N LEU A 41 4.03 -9.03 5.16
CA LEU A 41 3.95 -9.04 6.62
C LEU A 41 4.22 -10.41 7.23
N LEU A 42 3.84 -11.50 6.55
CA LEU A 42 4.10 -12.87 6.97
C LEU A 42 5.58 -13.27 6.80
N GLU A 43 6.30 -12.62 5.89
CA GLU A 43 7.75 -12.81 5.70
C GLU A 43 8.60 -12.08 6.77
N GLN A 44 8.02 -11.15 7.54
CA GLN A 44 8.77 -10.44 8.58
C GLN A 44 8.96 -11.32 9.82
N PRO A 45 10.20 -11.54 10.31
CA PRO A 45 10.43 -12.29 11.54
C PRO A 45 9.80 -11.57 12.75
N LEU A 46 9.05 -12.29 13.58
CA LEU A 46 8.38 -11.68 14.75
C LEU A 46 9.37 -10.97 15.68
N ALA A 47 10.59 -11.52 15.83
CA ALA A 47 11.65 -10.94 16.65
C ALA A 47 12.14 -9.55 16.18
N GLN A 48 11.87 -9.17 14.92
CA GLN A 48 12.23 -7.86 14.37
C GLN A 48 11.07 -6.85 14.46
N LEU A 49 9.88 -7.29 14.87
CA LEU A 49 8.70 -6.45 14.96
C LEU A 49 8.58 -5.85 16.36
N THR A 50 8.41 -4.53 16.43
CA THR A 50 8.04 -3.86 17.68
C THR A 50 6.53 -3.86 17.84
N MET A 51 6.02 -4.68 18.75
CA MET A 51 4.58 -4.74 19.01
C MET A 51 4.11 -3.55 19.85
N PRO A 52 3.09 -2.80 19.40
CA PRO A 52 2.48 -1.78 20.24
C PRO A 52 1.78 -2.44 21.44
N PRO A 53 1.56 -1.73 22.56
CA PRO A 53 0.97 -2.30 23.78
C PRO A 53 -0.38 -3.02 23.54
N GLN A 54 -1.17 -2.55 22.58
CA GLN A 54 -2.46 -3.13 22.22
C GLN A 54 -2.33 -4.54 21.59
N LEU A 55 -1.16 -4.87 21.06
CA LEU A 55 -0.83 -6.16 20.45
C LEU A 55 0.14 -7.00 21.30
N ALA A 56 0.33 -6.65 22.59
CA ALA A 56 1.23 -7.38 23.49
C ALA A 56 0.83 -8.86 23.71
N HIS A 57 -0.39 -9.25 23.35
CA HIS A 57 -0.87 -10.63 23.41
C HIS A 57 -0.37 -11.51 22.24
N ILE A 58 0.29 -10.92 21.23
CA ILE A 58 0.89 -11.65 20.12
C ILE A 58 2.28 -12.10 20.55
N LEU A 59 2.41 -13.36 20.97
CA LEU A 59 3.63 -13.91 21.56
C LEU A 59 4.32 -14.96 20.67
N SER A 60 3.67 -15.37 19.58
CA SER A 60 4.16 -16.44 18.71
C SER A 60 3.91 -16.13 17.23
N GLU A 61 4.68 -16.79 16.37
CA GLU A 61 4.48 -16.74 14.91
C GLU A 61 3.07 -17.21 14.51
N SER A 62 2.48 -18.13 15.27
CA SER A 62 1.09 -18.57 15.04
C SER A 62 0.08 -17.49 15.36
N ASP A 63 0.28 -16.72 16.44
CA ASP A 63 -0.57 -15.57 16.77
C ASP A 63 -0.44 -14.48 15.71
N TRP A 64 0.80 -14.19 15.27
CA TRP A 64 1.07 -13.23 14.20
C TRP A 64 0.38 -13.63 12.89
N ARG A 65 0.56 -14.88 12.46
CA ARG A 65 -0.10 -15.41 11.27
C ARG A 65 -1.61 -15.34 11.36
N ARG A 66 -2.19 -15.69 12.51
CA ARG A 66 -3.64 -15.59 12.75
C ARG A 66 -4.10 -14.15 12.64
N LEU A 67 -3.38 -13.19 13.22
CA LEU A 67 -3.69 -11.77 13.13
C LEU A 67 -3.69 -11.30 11.66
N ILE A 68 -2.62 -11.55 10.90
CA ILE A 68 -2.51 -11.07 9.52
C ILE A 68 -3.57 -11.66 8.58
N LEU A 69 -3.89 -12.95 8.75
CA LEU A 69 -4.88 -13.63 7.91
C LEU A 69 -6.33 -13.23 8.24
N THR A 70 -6.60 -12.83 9.49
CA THR A 70 -7.95 -12.41 9.93
C THR A 70 -8.17 -10.90 9.89
N ALA A 71 -7.09 -10.11 9.94
CA ALA A 71 -7.15 -8.66 9.87
C ALA A 71 -7.70 -8.15 8.53
N GLY A 72 -8.45 -7.05 8.61
CA GLY A 72 -9.01 -6.34 7.45
C GLY A 72 -10.28 -6.96 6.85
N GLY A 73 -10.78 -8.08 7.40
CA GLY A 73 -12.01 -8.73 6.95
C GLY A 73 -12.01 -9.10 5.45
N GLN A 74 -13.20 -9.24 4.87
CA GLN A 74 -13.39 -9.54 3.43
C GLN A 74 -13.12 -8.32 2.52
N HIS A 75 -13.11 -7.09 3.08
CA HIS A 75 -13.21 -5.87 2.30
C HIS A 75 -12.03 -4.93 2.49
N TRP A 76 -11.03 -5.07 1.62
CA TRP A 76 -9.98 -4.06 1.45
C TRP A 76 -10.46 -2.96 0.52
N HIS A 77 -10.24 -1.70 0.88
CA HIS A 77 -10.68 -0.55 0.08
C HIS A 77 -9.62 -0.19 -0.97
N ILE A 78 -9.98 -0.31 -2.25
CA ILE A 78 -9.26 0.32 -3.36
C ILE A 78 -10.19 1.30 -4.06
N HIS A 79 -9.67 2.51 -4.28
CA HIS A 79 -10.28 3.53 -5.12
C HIS A 79 -9.41 3.74 -6.36
N LEU A 80 -9.98 3.51 -7.53
CA LEU A 80 -9.34 3.85 -8.81
C LEU A 80 -9.95 5.17 -9.30
N SER A 81 -9.16 6.22 -9.28
CA SER A 81 -9.55 7.52 -9.82
C SER A 81 -9.56 7.49 -11.34
N LYS A 82 -10.39 8.34 -11.96
CA LYS A 82 -10.37 8.56 -13.41
C LYS A 82 -9.00 9.04 -13.86
N LYS A 83 -8.61 8.69 -15.09
CA LYS A 83 -7.39 9.20 -15.73
C LYS A 83 -7.45 10.73 -15.74
N THR A 84 -6.36 11.36 -15.30
CA THR A 84 -6.21 12.82 -15.33
C THR A 84 -5.81 13.26 -16.73
N GLU A 85 -6.53 14.24 -17.29
CA GLU A 85 -6.18 14.82 -18.59
C GLU A 85 -5.03 15.83 -18.50
N ASN A 86 -4.88 16.48 -17.34
CA ASN A 86 -3.89 17.55 -17.13
C ASN A 86 -2.66 17.05 -16.36
N GLY A 87 -1.61 16.70 -17.09
CA GLY A 87 -0.34 16.21 -16.53
C GLY A 87 0.29 17.17 -15.52
N ARG A 88 0.21 18.50 -15.74
CA ARG A 88 0.77 19.51 -14.81
C ARG A 88 0.09 19.47 -13.44
N LYS A 89 -1.24 19.29 -13.41
CA LYS A 89 -1.96 19.11 -12.14
C LYS A 89 -1.55 17.82 -11.42
N THR A 90 -1.32 16.74 -12.16
CA THR A 90 -0.88 15.45 -11.61
C THR A 90 0.52 15.53 -11.03
N VAL A 91 1.47 16.15 -11.74
CA VAL A 91 2.83 16.38 -11.24
C VAL A 91 2.82 17.26 -9.99
N ASN A 92 2.02 18.33 -9.98
CA ASN A 92 1.88 19.19 -8.80
C ASN A 92 1.28 18.43 -7.60
N TYR A 93 0.30 17.55 -7.82
CA TYR A 93 -0.25 16.69 -6.78
C TYR A 93 0.83 15.79 -6.19
N LEU A 94 1.59 15.10 -7.04
CA LEU A 94 2.70 14.24 -6.61
C LEU A 94 3.76 15.01 -5.82
N GLY A 95 4.14 16.19 -6.29
CA GLY A 95 5.12 17.05 -5.60
C GLY A 95 4.71 17.42 -4.17
N ARG A 96 3.41 17.57 -3.88
CA ARG A 96 2.94 17.86 -2.51
C ARG A 96 3.18 16.70 -1.55
N TYR A 97 3.03 15.46 -2.01
CA TYR A 97 3.27 14.27 -1.20
C TYR A 97 4.76 14.02 -0.95
N LEU A 98 5.61 14.37 -1.91
CA LEU A 98 7.07 14.36 -1.69
C LEU A 98 7.48 15.38 -0.63
N LYS A 99 6.86 16.57 -0.61
CA LYS A 99 7.15 17.60 0.39
C LYS A 99 6.65 17.25 1.80
N LYS A 100 5.52 16.55 1.90
CA LYS A 100 4.91 16.15 3.19
C LYS A 100 4.54 14.67 3.13
N PRO A 101 5.34 13.77 3.73
CA PRO A 101 5.06 12.35 3.68
C PRO A 101 3.69 12.05 4.32
N PRO A 102 3.00 10.99 3.85
CA PRO A 102 1.65 10.64 4.28
C PRO A 102 1.55 10.23 5.77
N ILE A 103 2.69 9.95 6.40
CA ILE A 103 2.81 9.77 7.85
C ILE A 103 3.83 10.80 8.34
N SER A 104 3.45 11.60 9.35
CA SER A 104 4.38 12.54 9.94
C SER A 104 5.52 11.80 10.64
N GLY A 105 6.75 12.29 10.49
CA GLY A 105 7.91 11.71 11.19
C GLY A 105 7.71 11.65 12.70
N SER A 106 7.00 12.62 13.29
CA SER A 106 6.63 12.60 14.72
C SER A 106 5.83 11.37 15.15
N ARG A 107 5.03 10.78 14.26
CA ARG A 107 4.29 9.53 14.54
C ARG A 107 5.14 8.28 14.42
N LEU A 108 6.30 8.38 13.74
CA LEU A 108 7.27 7.30 13.58
C LEU A 108 8.38 7.36 14.63
N ALA A 109 8.61 8.52 15.25
CA ALA A 109 9.69 8.75 16.21
C ALA A 109 9.68 7.81 17.44
N HIS A 110 8.52 7.25 17.79
CA HIS A 110 8.39 6.28 18.89
C HIS A 110 8.75 4.83 18.50
N TYR A 111 9.04 4.57 17.22
CA TYR A 111 9.36 3.25 16.67
C TYR A 111 10.82 3.13 16.19
N THR A 112 11.63 4.16 16.43
CA THR A 112 13.09 4.21 16.22
C THR A 112 13.80 4.29 17.54
#